data_AF-A0A7S2UXG3-F1
#
_entry.id   AF-A0A7S2UXG3-F1
#
_cell.length_a   1.000
_cell.length_b   1.000
_cell.length_c   1.000
_cell.angle_alpha   90.00
_cell.angle_beta   90.00
_cell.angle_gamma   90.00
#
_symmetry.space_group_name_H-M   'P 1'
#
loop_
_entity.id
_entity.type
_entity.pdbx_description
1 polymer ?
#
loop_
_entity_poly.entity_id
_entity_poly.type
_entity_poly.pdbx_seq_one_letter_code
_entity_poly.pdbx_strand_id
1 'polypeptide(L)'
;MAESKGGDGGVKLSAKWQFDAAMLSRPVDLSTLVSMSQSHPQNFLQDDTMHRMVAKLLNSANPSIADKDTRLDILTILANVAATTLPGAREEVRVVLQGVSEWFEEYLTKEEGKHDEEQDDVQDPELHKAMLLLLSRAYDYKLKTEDLLELTGGDRRLALETVVGLLEEGETYSTELKQR
;
A
#
# COMPACT_ATOMS: atom_id res chain seq x y z
N MET A 1 -5.61 22.15 46.80
CA MET A 1 -4.50 21.21 47.01
C MET A 1 -5.12 19.81 46.99
N ALA A 2 -4.90 18.93 46.03
CA ALA A 2 -3.79 18.73 45.11
C ALA A 2 -4.32 18.36 43.71
N GLU A 3 -3.69 18.91 42.66
CA GLU A 3 -3.82 18.41 41.29
C GLU A 3 -2.83 17.26 41.12
N SER A 4 -3.36 16.07 40.85
CA SER A 4 -2.55 14.90 40.53
C SER A 4 -2.09 15.03 39.07
N LYS A 5 -0.82 15.40 38.86
CA LYS A 5 -0.14 15.30 37.56
C LYS A 5 0.23 13.84 37.31
N GLY A 6 -0.71 13.08 36.77
CA GLY A 6 -0.42 11.80 36.09
C GLY A 6 0.19 12.08 34.73
N GLY A 7 1.49 12.35 34.68
CA GLY A 7 2.25 12.35 33.44
C GLY A 7 2.45 10.92 32.97
N ASP A 8 1.57 10.44 32.10
CA ASP A 8 1.77 9.20 31.37
C ASP A 8 2.88 9.42 30.33
N GLY A 9 4.12 9.30 30.79
CA GLY A 9 5.34 9.34 29.98
C GLY A 9 5.55 8.04 29.21
N GLY A 10 4.51 7.54 28.54
CA GLY A 10 4.65 6.45 27.59
C GLY A 10 5.61 6.87 26.49
N VAL A 11 6.72 6.15 26.35
CA VAL A 11 7.66 6.35 25.24
C VAL A 11 6.86 6.24 23.94
N LYS A 12 6.62 7.36 23.26
CA LYS A 12 6.04 7.33 21.91
C LYS A 12 7.08 6.69 20.99
N LEU A 13 6.93 5.37 20.78
CA LEU A 13 7.80 4.61 19.88
C LEU A 13 7.59 5.14 18.45
N SER A 14 8.66 5.64 17.84
CA SER A 14 8.63 6.17 16.47
C SER A 14 8.44 5.05 15.45
N ALA A 15 8.02 5.40 14.22
CA ALA A 15 7.92 4.46 13.12
C ALA A 15 9.27 3.77 12.85
N LYS A 16 10.37 4.53 12.91
CA LYS A 16 11.73 3.99 12.80
C LYS A 16 12.04 2.91 13.82
N TRP A 17 11.71 3.11 15.10
CA TRP A 17 11.99 2.11 16.13
C TRP A 17 11.17 0.84 15.90
N GLN A 18 9.89 0.98 15.57
CA GLN A 18 9.03 -0.17 15.26
C GLN A 18 9.54 -0.92 14.03
N PHE A 19 10.00 -0.20 13.02
CA PHE A 19 10.58 -0.80 11.83
C PHE A 19 11.88 -1.56 12.16
N ASP A 20 12.78 -0.96 12.93
CA ASP A 20 14.03 -1.60 13.33
C ASP A 20 13.77 -2.88 14.16
N ALA A 21 12.73 -2.88 14.99
CA ALA A 21 12.28 -4.07 15.71
C ALA A 21 11.69 -5.14 14.79
N ALA A 22 10.81 -4.76 13.86
CA ALA A 22 10.21 -5.65 12.86
C ALA A 22 11.27 -6.35 11.99
N MET A 23 12.34 -5.63 11.64
CA MET A 23 13.45 -6.17 10.85
C MET A 23 14.20 -7.35 11.51
N LEU A 24 13.93 -7.66 12.79
CA LEU A 24 14.46 -8.82 13.51
C LEU A 24 13.69 -10.11 13.24
N SER A 25 12.45 -10.04 12.73
CA SER A 25 11.67 -11.22 12.34
C SER A 25 11.91 -11.62 10.89
N ARG A 26 11.63 -12.89 10.57
CA ARG A 26 11.68 -13.45 9.20
C ARG A 26 10.48 -14.40 9.01
N PRO A 27 9.53 -14.12 8.09
CA PRO A 27 9.40 -12.87 7.33
C PRO A 27 9.23 -11.65 8.24
N VAL A 28 9.47 -10.45 7.71
CA VAL A 28 9.33 -9.21 8.49
C VAL A 28 7.86 -8.96 8.79
N ASP A 29 7.50 -8.83 10.07
CA ASP A 29 6.14 -8.55 10.51
C ASP A 29 5.93 -7.04 10.68
N LEU A 30 5.08 -6.46 9.83
CA LEU A 30 4.78 -5.03 9.83
C LEU A 30 3.41 -4.70 10.44
N SER A 31 2.70 -5.66 11.04
CA SER A 31 1.34 -5.48 11.59
C SER A 31 1.21 -4.27 12.53
N THR A 32 2.24 -4.03 13.34
CA THR A 32 2.29 -2.87 14.25
C THR A 32 2.44 -1.56 13.49
N LEU A 33 3.22 -1.55 12.40
CA LEU A 33 3.38 -0.38 11.54
C LEU A 33 2.12 -0.12 10.70
N VAL A 34 1.43 -1.16 10.24
CA VAL A 34 0.12 -1.04 9.58
C VAL A 34 -0.86 -0.34 10.51
N SER A 35 -0.99 -0.80 11.75
CA SER A 35 -1.85 -0.18 12.77
C SER A 35 -1.44 1.26 13.08
N MET A 36 -0.13 1.55 13.11
CA MET A 36 0.40 2.90 13.31
C MET A 36 0.10 3.81 12.11
N SER A 37 0.15 3.31 10.89
CA SER A 37 -0.12 4.12 9.68
C SER A 37 -1.56 4.62 9.63
N GLN A 38 -2.50 3.88 10.22
CA GLN A 38 -3.91 4.28 10.32
C GLN A 38 -4.13 5.30 11.45
N SER A 39 -3.52 5.06 12.62
CA SER A 39 -3.81 5.83 13.84
C SER A 39 -2.90 7.04 14.05
N HIS A 40 -1.64 6.95 13.63
CA HIS A 40 -0.59 7.95 13.83
C HIS A 40 0.32 8.11 12.59
N PRO A 41 -0.26 8.38 11.40
CA PRO A 41 0.50 8.46 10.14
C PRO A 41 1.60 9.53 10.15
N GLN A 42 1.47 10.58 10.96
CA GLN A 42 2.50 11.61 11.13
C GLN A 42 3.85 11.06 11.59
N ASN A 43 3.89 9.87 12.18
CA ASN A 43 5.14 9.23 12.60
C ASN A 43 5.99 8.75 11.43
N PHE A 44 5.40 8.55 10.25
CA PHE A 44 6.09 8.10 9.03
C PHE A 44 6.71 9.25 8.22
N LEU A 45 6.34 10.49 8.53
CA LEU A 45 6.83 11.69 7.84
C LEU A 45 8.02 12.36 8.56
N GLN A 46 8.43 11.82 9.71
CA GLN A 46 9.47 12.42 10.56
C GLN A 46 10.87 11.91 10.24
N ASP A 47 10.99 10.81 9.50
CA ASP A 47 12.24 10.12 9.22
C ASP A 47 12.19 9.35 7.89
N ASP A 48 13.27 8.64 7.58
CA ASP A 48 13.46 7.90 6.34
C ASP A 48 12.78 6.50 6.34
N THR A 49 11.88 6.20 7.29
CA THR A 49 11.33 4.85 7.46
C THR A 49 10.60 4.35 6.21
N MET A 50 9.82 5.20 5.52
CA MET A 50 9.13 4.80 4.28
C MET A 50 10.10 4.44 3.16
N HIS A 51 11.13 5.27 2.96
CA HIS A 51 12.21 5.00 2.01
C HIS A 51 12.93 3.68 2.33
N ARG A 52 13.21 3.44 3.61
CA ARG A 52 13.86 2.21 4.06
C ARG A 52 12.97 0.97 3.86
N MET A 53 11.66 1.07 4.10
CA MET A 53 10.71 -0.02 3.87
C MET A 53 10.68 -0.40 2.37
N VAL A 54 10.59 0.58 1.49
CA VAL A 54 10.60 0.32 0.04
C VAL A 54 11.93 -0.30 -0.40
N ALA A 55 13.05 0.32 -0.04
CA ALA A 55 14.36 -0.13 -0.49
C ALA A 55 14.75 -1.52 0.05
N LYS A 56 14.39 -1.84 1.30
CA LYS A 56 14.81 -3.09 1.95
C LYS A 56 13.84 -4.24 1.82
N LEU A 57 12.54 -3.97 1.68
CA LEU A 57 11.50 -5.00 1.74
C LEU A 57 10.67 -5.04 0.46
N LEU A 58 10.09 -3.92 0.01
CA LEU A 58 9.26 -3.92 -1.19
C LEU A 58 10.06 -4.32 -2.44
N ASN A 59 11.30 -3.84 -2.54
CA ASN A 59 12.23 -4.20 -3.61
C ASN A 59 13.03 -5.48 -3.33
N SER A 60 12.77 -6.18 -2.22
CA SER A 60 13.51 -7.41 -1.89
C SER A 60 13.13 -8.53 -2.84
N ALA A 61 14.12 -9.06 -3.57
CA ALA A 61 13.97 -10.29 -4.35
C ALA A 61 13.94 -11.56 -3.46
N ASN A 62 14.26 -11.44 -2.18
CA ASN A 62 14.32 -12.58 -1.27
C ASN A 62 13.00 -12.74 -0.48
N PRO A 63 12.18 -13.77 -0.76
CA PRO A 63 10.90 -14.00 -0.09
C PRO A 63 11.05 -14.42 1.38
N SER A 64 12.22 -14.89 1.81
CA SER A 64 12.47 -15.18 3.24
C SER A 64 12.63 -13.91 4.09
N ILE A 65 12.86 -12.76 3.45
CA ILE A 65 12.97 -11.45 4.11
C ILE A 65 11.65 -10.71 3.99
N ALA A 66 11.10 -10.63 2.78
CA ALA A 66 9.83 -9.98 2.50
C ALA A 66 9.01 -10.87 1.56
N ASP A 67 8.04 -11.56 2.14
CA ASP A 67 7.06 -12.34 1.42
C ASP A 67 5.92 -11.45 0.90
N LYS A 68 4.88 -12.09 0.33
CA LYS A 68 3.70 -11.40 -0.18
C LYS A 68 3.05 -10.52 0.89
N ASP A 69 2.83 -11.06 2.09
CA ASP A 69 2.18 -10.33 3.18
C ASP A 69 2.99 -9.12 3.61
N THR A 70 4.32 -9.26 3.70
CA THR A 70 5.22 -8.14 3.98
C THR A 70 5.08 -7.02 2.93
N ARG A 71 4.93 -7.39 1.64
CA ARG A 71 4.75 -6.41 0.55
C ARG A 71 3.39 -5.74 0.62
N LEU A 72 2.32 -6.51 0.88
CA LEU A 72 0.97 -5.98 1.08
C LEU A 72 0.97 -4.98 2.23
N ASP A 73 1.58 -5.31 3.36
CA ASP A 73 1.68 -4.41 4.52
C ASP A 73 2.35 -3.08 4.15
N ILE A 74 3.41 -3.10 3.35
CA ILE A 74 4.10 -1.87 2.90
C ILE A 74 3.18 -1.04 2.01
N LEU A 75 2.52 -1.66 1.03
CA LEU A 75 1.59 -0.96 0.15
C LEU A 75 0.44 -0.34 0.95
N THR A 76 -0.10 -1.07 1.93
CA THR A 76 -1.14 -0.59 2.85
C THR A 76 -0.64 0.57 3.71
N ILE A 77 0.57 0.50 4.28
CA ILE A 77 1.16 1.59 5.06
C ILE A 77 1.27 2.86 4.21
N LEU A 78 1.84 2.75 3.00
CA LEU A 78 1.99 3.89 2.09
C LEU A 78 0.63 4.45 1.68
N ALA A 79 -0.35 3.59 1.39
CA ALA A 79 -1.70 3.99 1.02
C ALA A 79 -2.40 4.72 2.17
N ASN A 80 -2.23 4.26 3.41
CA ASN A 80 -2.79 4.92 4.59
C ASN A 80 -2.17 6.30 4.81
N VAL A 81 -0.85 6.43 4.66
CA VAL A 81 -0.16 7.73 4.76
C VAL A 81 -0.62 8.69 3.66
N ALA A 82 -0.77 8.22 2.43
CA ALA A 82 -1.26 9.02 1.30
C ALA A 82 -2.73 9.46 1.45
N ALA A 83 -3.56 8.65 2.13
CA ALA A 83 -4.95 8.98 2.40
C ALA A 83 -5.13 10.10 3.44
N THR A 84 -4.08 10.47 4.17
CA THR A 84 -4.18 11.48 5.22
C THR A 84 -4.34 12.90 4.66
N THR A 85 -4.86 13.78 5.52
CA THR A 85 -4.92 15.23 5.25
C THR A 85 -3.64 15.97 5.68
N LEU A 86 -2.59 15.24 6.07
CA LEU A 86 -1.35 15.83 6.54
C LEU A 86 -0.62 16.55 5.39
N PRO A 87 -0.18 17.80 5.57
CA PRO A 87 0.57 18.52 4.55
C PRO A 87 1.84 17.75 4.14
N GLY A 88 2.03 17.57 2.84
CA GLY A 88 3.21 16.91 2.28
C GLY A 88 3.19 15.38 2.31
N ALA A 89 2.21 14.73 2.96
CA ALA A 89 2.18 13.26 3.06
C ALA A 89 2.11 12.57 1.69
N ARG A 90 1.23 13.05 0.79
CA ARG A 90 1.12 12.53 -0.59
C ARG A 90 2.36 12.81 -1.43
N GLU A 91 3.02 13.95 -1.22
CA GLU A 91 4.27 14.26 -1.92
C GLU A 91 5.37 13.29 -1.47
N GLU A 92 5.51 13.09 -0.16
CA GLU A 92 6.48 12.16 0.41
C GLU A 92 6.25 10.73 -0.09
N VAL A 93 5.00 10.25 -0.12
CA VAL A 93 4.69 8.93 -0.68
C VAL A 93 5.06 8.85 -2.16
N ARG A 94 4.81 9.90 -2.95
CA ARG A 94 5.23 9.94 -4.37
C ARG A 94 6.74 9.93 -4.53
N VAL A 95 7.49 10.61 -3.67
CA VAL A 95 8.97 10.55 -3.66
C VAL A 95 9.45 9.14 -3.32
N VAL A 96 8.86 8.51 -2.30
CA VAL A 96 9.16 7.12 -1.92
C VAL A 96 8.88 6.15 -3.07
N LEU A 97 7.79 6.35 -3.82
CA LEU A 97 7.42 5.53 -4.97
C LEU A 97 8.44 5.60 -6.12
N GLN A 98 9.17 6.72 -6.28
CA GLN A 98 10.27 6.80 -7.26
C GLN A 98 11.41 5.82 -6.94
N GLY A 99 11.49 5.34 -5.69
CA GLY A 99 12.46 4.35 -5.25
C GLY A 99 12.02 2.89 -5.47
N VAL A 100 10.80 2.65 -5.97
CA VAL A 100 10.34 1.30 -6.26
C VAL A 100 11.02 0.80 -7.54
N SER A 101 11.58 -0.42 -7.49
CA SER A 101 12.31 -0.99 -8.63
C SER A 101 11.37 -1.39 -9.77
N GLU A 102 11.96 -1.63 -10.95
CA GLU A 102 11.27 -1.96 -12.21
C GLU A 102 10.27 -3.12 -12.11
N TRP A 103 10.35 -4.01 -11.10
CA TRP A 103 9.36 -5.08 -10.92
C TRP A 103 7.93 -4.55 -10.74
N PHE A 104 7.73 -3.37 -10.15
CA PHE A 104 6.40 -2.79 -9.94
C PHE A 104 5.77 -2.35 -11.26
N GLU A 105 6.57 -1.69 -12.11
CA GLU A 105 6.17 -1.32 -13.47
C GLU A 105 6.01 -2.57 -14.34
N GLU A 106 6.95 -3.52 -14.29
CA GLU A 106 6.84 -4.79 -14.99
C GLU A 106 5.60 -5.59 -14.56
N TYR A 107 5.22 -5.55 -13.28
CA TYR A 107 4.01 -6.19 -12.80
C TYR A 107 2.80 -5.54 -13.46
N LEU A 108 2.65 -4.22 -13.39
CA LEU A 108 1.55 -3.50 -14.05
C LEU A 108 1.52 -3.71 -15.57
N THR A 109 2.68 -3.67 -16.25
CA THR A 109 2.78 -3.86 -17.70
C THR A 109 2.53 -5.31 -18.12
N LYS A 110 2.94 -6.31 -17.33
CA LYS A 110 2.61 -7.71 -17.58
C LYS A 110 1.11 -7.96 -17.45
N GLU A 111 0.45 -7.26 -16.53
CA GLU A 111 -1.02 -7.31 -16.43
C GLU A 111 -1.71 -6.64 -17.63
N GLU A 112 -1.16 -5.57 -18.22
CA GLU A 112 -1.69 -4.96 -19.47
C GLU A 112 -1.50 -5.84 -20.73
N GLY A 113 -0.55 -6.78 -20.72
CA GLY A 113 -0.13 -7.53 -21.90
C GLY A 113 -0.67 -8.96 -22.06
N LYS A 114 -1.36 -9.54 -21.06
CA LYS A 114 -1.88 -10.93 -21.10
C LYS A 114 -3.17 -11.01 -21.92
N HIS A 115 -3.05 -10.93 -23.25
CA HIS A 115 -4.22 -10.86 -24.13
C HIS A 115 -4.68 -12.18 -24.75
N ASP A 116 -3.97 -13.33 -24.66
CA ASP A 116 -4.43 -14.53 -25.39
C ASP A 116 -3.86 -15.92 -24.97
N GLU A 117 -3.08 -16.07 -23.90
CA GLU A 117 -2.54 -17.39 -23.55
C GLU A 117 -2.99 -17.86 -22.16
N GLU A 118 -3.65 -19.02 -22.14
CA GLU A 118 -4.03 -19.81 -20.96
C GLU A 118 -2.78 -20.07 -20.08
N GLN A 119 -2.43 -19.12 -19.23
CA GLN A 119 -1.47 -19.31 -18.15
C GLN A 119 -2.17 -19.05 -16.82
N ASP A 120 -2.35 -20.15 -16.10
CA ASP A 120 -2.68 -20.27 -14.67
C ASP A 120 -1.58 -19.66 -13.77
N ASP A 121 -0.79 -18.71 -14.29
CA ASP A 121 0.31 -18.05 -13.60
C ASP A 121 -0.24 -16.85 -12.82
N VAL A 122 -0.70 -17.21 -11.62
CA VAL A 122 -0.76 -16.41 -10.39
C VAL A 122 -1.33 -15.01 -10.61
N GLN A 123 -2.63 -14.96 -10.83
CA GLN A 123 -3.42 -13.77 -10.57
C GLN A 123 -3.37 -13.50 -9.06
N ASP A 124 -2.71 -12.42 -8.64
CA ASP A 124 -2.71 -11.98 -7.25
C ASP A 124 -3.59 -10.73 -7.08
N PRO A 125 -4.93 -10.91 -6.96
CA PRO A 125 -5.87 -9.81 -6.90
C PRO A 125 -5.61 -8.87 -5.72
N GLU A 126 -5.07 -9.40 -4.61
CA GLU A 126 -4.79 -8.62 -3.41
C GLU A 126 -3.61 -7.67 -3.62
N LEU A 127 -2.54 -8.16 -4.25
CA LEU A 127 -1.36 -7.35 -4.55
C LEU A 127 -1.70 -6.27 -5.58
N HIS A 128 -2.40 -6.64 -6.65
CA HIS A 128 -2.86 -5.70 -7.67
C HIS A 128 -3.77 -4.61 -7.07
N LYS A 129 -4.76 -5.00 -6.26
CA LYS A 129 -5.62 -4.07 -5.52
C LYS A 129 -4.82 -3.11 -4.66
N ALA A 130 -3.87 -3.60 -3.86
CA ALA A 130 -3.07 -2.76 -2.97
C ALA A 130 -2.21 -1.74 -3.74
N MET A 131 -1.65 -2.14 -4.88
CA MET A 131 -0.89 -1.24 -5.76
C MET A 131 -1.78 -0.15 -6.35
N LEU A 132 -2.96 -0.51 -6.87
CA LEU A 132 -3.90 0.47 -7.44
C LEU A 132 -4.44 1.44 -6.39
N LEU A 133 -4.75 0.95 -5.20
CA LEU A 133 -5.19 1.78 -4.07
C LEU A 133 -4.11 2.78 -3.65
N LEU A 134 -2.85 2.35 -3.61
CA LEU A 134 -1.73 3.24 -3.33
C LEU A 134 -1.59 4.33 -4.39
N LEU A 135 -1.59 3.96 -5.68
CA LEU A 135 -1.48 4.92 -6.77
C LEU A 135 -2.64 5.92 -6.78
N SER A 136 -3.88 5.43 -6.60
CA SER A 136 -5.06 6.30 -6.57
C SER A 136 -4.96 7.34 -5.45
N ARG A 137 -4.57 6.94 -4.24
CA ARG A 137 -4.42 7.83 -3.09
C ARG A 137 -3.21 8.76 -3.21
N ALA A 138 -2.08 8.28 -3.76
CA ALA A 138 -0.86 9.07 -3.93
C ALA A 138 -1.02 10.20 -4.96
N TYR A 139 -1.79 9.94 -6.03
CA TYR A 139 -2.02 10.89 -7.14
C TYR A 139 -3.38 11.59 -7.09
N ASP A 140 -4.19 11.36 -6.05
CA ASP A 140 -5.57 11.87 -5.93
C ASP A 140 -6.43 11.49 -7.14
N TYR A 141 -6.15 10.32 -7.72
CA TYR A 141 -6.83 9.81 -8.89
C TYR A 141 -8.07 9.03 -8.47
N LYS A 142 -9.20 9.31 -9.11
CA LYS A 142 -10.44 8.56 -8.89
C LYS A 142 -10.48 7.38 -9.85
N LEU A 143 -10.25 6.18 -9.35
CA LEU A 143 -10.37 4.94 -10.11
C LEU A 143 -11.81 4.79 -10.61
N LYS A 144 -12.02 4.90 -11.93
CA LYS A 144 -13.27 4.50 -12.56
C LYS A 144 -13.23 3.02 -12.90
N THR A 145 -14.41 2.43 -13.08
CA THR A 145 -14.54 1.04 -13.54
C THR A 145 -13.85 0.80 -14.89
N GLU A 146 -13.81 1.80 -15.76
CA GLU A 146 -13.12 1.74 -17.05
C GLU A 146 -11.59 1.68 -16.88
N ASP A 147 -11.04 2.51 -15.98
CA ASP A 147 -9.61 2.51 -15.65
C ASP A 147 -9.20 1.17 -15.03
N LEU A 148 -10.07 0.58 -14.19
CA LEU A 148 -9.83 -0.75 -13.61
C LEU A 148 -9.81 -1.86 -14.66
N LEU A 149 -10.68 -1.80 -15.66
CA LEU A 149 -10.66 -2.77 -16.76
C LEU A 149 -9.44 -2.61 -17.67
N GLU A 150 -8.97 -1.38 -17.86
CA GLU A 150 -7.75 -1.09 -18.62
C GLU A 150 -6.50 -1.58 -17.87
N LEU A 151 -6.42 -1.29 -16.57
CA LEU A 151 -5.30 -1.66 -15.69
C LEU A 151 -5.21 -3.15 -15.38
N THR A 152 -6.31 -3.89 -15.54
CA THR A 152 -6.33 -5.36 -15.42
C THR A 152 -6.21 -6.06 -16.78
N GLY A 153 -5.81 -5.35 -17.83
CA GLY A 153 -5.67 -5.92 -19.18
C GLY A 153 -6.96 -6.52 -19.75
N GLY A 154 -8.12 -6.03 -19.31
CA GLY A 154 -9.44 -6.57 -19.67
C GLY A 154 -9.86 -7.83 -18.91
N ASP A 155 -9.07 -8.32 -17.94
CA ASP A 155 -9.48 -9.42 -17.06
C ASP A 155 -10.64 -8.99 -16.16
N ARG A 156 -11.84 -9.37 -16.58
CA ARG A 156 -13.08 -9.03 -15.87
C ARG A 156 -13.15 -9.64 -14.49
N ARG A 157 -12.53 -10.80 -14.25
CA ARG A 157 -12.58 -11.47 -12.94
C ARG A 157 -11.67 -10.75 -11.96
N LEU A 158 -10.43 -10.47 -12.36
CA LEU A 158 -9.47 -9.69 -11.58
C LEU A 158 -10.02 -8.28 -11.30
N ALA A 159 -10.61 -7.63 -12.30
CA ALA A 159 -11.25 -6.32 -12.13
C ALA A 159 -12.41 -6.38 -11.13
N LEU A 160 -13.28 -7.39 -11.21
CA LEU A 160 -14.40 -7.53 -10.28
C LEU A 160 -13.93 -7.83 -8.86
N GLU A 161 -12.97 -8.73 -8.67
CA GLU A 161 -12.40 -9.05 -7.36
C GLU A 161 -11.71 -7.81 -6.75
N THR A 162 -11.00 -7.03 -7.57
CA THR A 162 -10.40 -5.75 -7.17
C THR A 162 -11.45 -4.71 -6.79
N VAL A 163 -12.50 -4.52 -7.60
CA VAL A 163 -13.61 -3.60 -7.33
C VAL A 163 -14.33 -3.97 -6.04
N VAL A 164 -14.68 -5.25 -5.86
CA VAL A 164 -15.35 -5.73 -4.64
C VAL A 164 -14.47 -5.44 -3.42
N GLY A 165 -13.18 -5.76 -3.49
CA GLY A 165 -12.26 -5.50 -2.40
C GLY A 165 -12.08 -4.01 -2.08
N LEU A 166 -12.13 -3.12 -3.08
CA LEU A 166 -12.10 -1.66 -2.86
C LEU A 166 -13.39 -1.15 -2.19
N LEU A 167 -14.55 -1.65 -2.64
CA LEU A 167 -15.85 -1.30 -2.07
C LEU A 167 -15.99 -1.75 -0.60
N GLU A 168 -15.48 -2.94 -0.27
CA GLU A 168 -15.44 -3.47 1.11
C GLU A 168 -14.60 -2.60 2.05
N GLU A 169 -13.56 -1.93 1.53
CA GLU A 169 -12.70 -1.02 2.29
C GLU A 169 -13.27 0.41 2.41
N GLY A 170 -14.50 0.64 1.90
CA GLY A 170 -15.19 1.92 2.00
C GLY A 170 -14.73 2.94 0.96
N GLU A 171 -13.98 2.53 -0.07
CA GLU A 171 -13.64 3.36 -1.23
C GLU A 171 -14.88 3.51 -2.13
N THR A 172 -15.87 4.28 -1.68
CA THR A 172 -17.11 4.49 -2.43
C THR A 172 -16.93 5.58 -3.48
N TYR A 173 -16.91 5.20 -4.75
CA TYR A 173 -17.32 6.09 -5.83
C TYR A 173 -18.32 5.38 -6.74
N SER A 174 -19.56 5.86 -6.71
CA SER A 174 -20.64 5.40 -7.58
C SER A 174 -20.34 5.79 -9.03
N THR A 175 -19.81 4.87 -9.82
CA THR A 175 -19.85 4.98 -11.28
C THR A 175 -21.14 4.32 -11.77
N GLU A 176 -22.03 5.12 -12.36
CA GLU A 176 -23.17 4.58 -13.11
C GLU A 176 -22.61 3.74 -14.26
N LEU A 177 -22.75 2.41 -14.16
CA LEU A 177 -22.52 1.49 -15.26
C LEU A 177 -23.49 1.81 -16.40
N LYS A 178 -23.05 2.59 -17.39
CA LYS A 178 -23.76 2.65 -18.68
C LYS A 178 -23.44 1.38 -19.46
N GLN A 179 -24.31 0.38 -19.32
CA GLN A 179 -24.40 -0.71 -20.31
C GLN A 179 -24.67 -0.12 -21.69
N ARG A 180 -23.82 -0.45 -22.67
CA ARG A 180 -24.11 -0.29 -24.10
C ARG A 180 -24.69 -1.59 -24.64
#